data_AF-A0A957V684-F1
#
_entry.id   AF-A0A957V684-F1
#
_cell.length_a   1.000
_cell.length_b   1.000
_cell.length_c   1.000
_cell.angle_alpha   90.00
_cell.angle_beta   90.00
_cell.angle_gamma   90.00
#
_symmetry.space_group_name_H-M   'P 1'
#
loop_
_entity.id
_entity.type
_entity.pdbx_description
1 polymer ?
#
loop_
_entity_poly.entity_id
_entity_poly.type
_entity_poly.pdbx_seq_one_letter_code
_entity_poly.pdbx_strand_id
1 'polypeptide(L)'
;ITAPTNWDELRAAAAALTEGERFGIALSGVKTEEGTFQWLPFLWMTGEDLATLDSDGGRAAMQLWVDLVQNGNMSPGILNWTQGDVKDQFVNGLAALMVNGPWQIPVLKSDSPDLNWEVAVLPAEKQGASILGGENMAIVKSTSSFDDAWDLLIWRQEPENLKEYLVQAGKLPSLATLATDEAWTTDPVIKVFMDQL
;
A
#
# COMPACT_ATOMS: atom_id res chain seq x y z
N ILE A 1 -20.74 -0.89 6.87
CA ILE A 1 -20.35 -1.23 5.48
C ILE A 1 -19.30 -2.34 5.58
N THR A 2 -19.40 -3.37 4.74
CA THR A 2 -18.37 -4.42 4.62
C THR A 2 -17.25 -3.95 3.68
N ALA A 3 -16.05 -4.51 3.81
CA ALA A 3 -14.95 -4.19 2.90
C ALA A 3 -15.35 -4.51 1.44
N PRO A 4 -15.13 -3.59 0.48
CA PRO A 4 -15.47 -3.81 -0.92
C PRO A 4 -14.57 -4.87 -1.54
N THR A 5 -15.15 -5.77 -2.34
CA THR A 5 -14.44 -6.88 -2.99
C THR A 5 -14.19 -6.66 -4.48
N ASN A 6 -14.91 -5.72 -5.08
CA ASN A 6 -14.76 -5.32 -6.48
C ASN A 6 -14.90 -3.80 -6.67
N TRP A 7 -14.61 -3.28 -7.87
CA TRP A 7 -14.66 -1.84 -8.14
C TRP A 7 -16.04 -1.21 -8.01
N ASP A 8 -17.12 -1.94 -8.27
CA ASP A 8 -18.48 -1.41 -8.11
C ASP A 8 -18.83 -1.24 -6.63
N GLU A 9 -18.47 -2.23 -5.80
CA GLU A 9 -18.57 -2.13 -4.35
C GLU A 9 -17.65 -1.03 -3.80
N LEU A 10 -16.45 -0.84 -4.37
CA LEU A 10 -15.54 0.24 -3.99
C LEU A 10 -16.17 1.61 -4.26
N ARG A 11 -16.74 1.81 -5.45
CA ARG A 11 -17.46 3.04 -5.82
C ARG A 11 -18.64 3.29 -4.87
N ALA A 12 -19.44 2.26 -4.61
CA ALA A 12 -20.58 2.36 -3.72
C ALA A 12 -20.18 2.67 -2.27
N ALA A 13 -19.13 2.00 -1.76
CA ALA A 13 -18.62 2.22 -0.42
C ALA A 13 -18.03 3.63 -0.28
N ALA A 14 -17.23 4.09 -1.24
CA ALA A 14 -16.67 5.43 -1.23
C ALA A 14 -17.79 6.49 -1.26
N ALA A 15 -18.82 6.33 -2.09
CA ALA A 15 -19.97 7.23 -2.11
C ALA A 15 -20.72 7.25 -0.77
N ALA A 16 -21.02 6.08 -0.20
CA ALA A 16 -21.76 5.97 1.05
C ALA A 16 -20.99 6.47 2.28
N LEU A 17 -19.66 6.47 2.22
CA LEU A 17 -18.78 6.91 3.31
C LEU A 17 -18.31 8.37 3.14
N THR A 18 -18.68 9.04 2.06
CA THR A 18 -18.40 10.47 1.87
C THR A 18 -19.42 11.30 2.63
N GLU A 19 -18.97 12.12 3.57
CA GLU A 19 -19.85 12.90 4.43
C GLU A 19 -19.15 14.16 4.96
N GLY A 20 -19.76 15.32 4.79
CA GLY A 20 -19.18 16.59 5.27
C GLY A 20 -17.80 16.85 4.65
N GLU A 21 -16.78 16.96 5.50
CA GLU A 21 -15.38 17.15 5.09
C GLU A 21 -14.63 15.83 4.85
N ARG A 22 -15.25 14.68 5.16
CA ARG A 22 -14.66 13.36 4.99
C ARG A 22 -14.89 12.83 3.57
N PHE A 23 -13.82 12.44 2.91
CA PHE A 23 -13.85 11.69 1.66
C PHE A 23 -14.03 10.19 1.92
N GLY A 24 -14.75 9.50 1.04
CA GLY A 24 -14.97 8.07 1.11
C GLY A 24 -13.69 7.24 0.96
N ILE A 25 -12.73 7.72 0.17
CA ILE A 25 -11.45 7.04 -0.05
C ILE A 25 -10.30 8.02 -0.26
N ALA A 26 -9.12 7.66 0.26
CA ALA A 26 -7.86 8.33 -0.03
C ALA A 26 -6.78 7.34 -0.47
N LEU A 27 -5.94 7.82 -1.38
CA LEU A 27 -4.76 7.15 -1.91
C LEU A 27 -3.74 8.22 -2.35
N SER A 28 -2.51 7.80 -2.63
CA SER A 28 -1.45 8.66 -3.11
C SER A 28 -1.49 8.70 -4.63
N GLY A 29 -1.70 9.89 -5.18
CA GLY A 29 -1.57 10.18 -6.62
C GLY A 29 -0.42 11.15 -6.88
N VAL A 30 0.52 11.28 -5.93
CA VAL A 30 1.62 12.24 -6.01
C VAL A 30 2.53 11.92 -7.19
N LYS A 31 3.12 12.96 -7.80
CA LYS A 31 4.03 12.84 -8.95
C LYS A 31 5.42 12.33 -8.54
N THR A 32 5.47 11.20 -7.85
CA THR A 32 6.66 10.41 -7.52
C THR A 32 6.37 8.94 -7.78
N GLU A 33 7.31 8.06 -7.45
CA GLU A 33 7.06 6.62 -7.58
C GLU A 33 5.94 6.12 -6.66
N GLU A 34 5.61 6.82 -5.57
CA GLU A 34 4.51 6.44 -4.69
C GLU A 34 3.15 6.44 -5.43
N GLY A 35 2.90 7.44 -6.28
CA GLY A 35 1.67 7.50 -7.07
C GLY A 35 1.61 6.39 -8.13
N THR A 36 2.73 6.13 -8.82
CA THR A 36 2.82 5.02 -9.78
C THR A 36 2.60 3.67 -9.08
N PHE A 37 3.26 3.46 -7.94
CA PHE A 37 3.16 2.27 -7.12
C PHE A 37 1.72 2.01 -6.69
N GLN A 38 1.00 3.03 -6.20
CA GLN A 38 -0.39 2.86 -5.78
C GLN A 38 -1.36 2.64 -6.95
N TRP A 39 -1.04 3.14 -8.15
CA TRP A 39 -1.90 3.01 -9.32
C TRP A 39 -1.76 1.66 -10.05
N LEU A 40 -0.55 1.11 -10.14
CA LEU A 40 -0.24 -0.10 -10.91
C LEU A 40 -1.14 -1.32 -10.62
N PRO A 41 -1.48 -1.65 -9.36
CA PRO A 41 -2.43 -2.73 -9.08
C PRO A 41 -3.77 -2.56 -9.81
N PHE A 42 -4.28 -1.34 -9.90
CA PHE A 42 -5.55 -1.08 -10.59
C PHE A 42 -5.44 -1.34 -12.10
N LEU A 43 -4.28 -1.06 -12.72
CA LEU A 43 -4.02 -1.46 -14.10
C LEU A 43 -4.04 -2.98 -14.24
N TRP A 44 -3.27 -3.68 -13.40
CA TRP A 44 -3.14 -5.14 -13.47
C TRP A 44 -4.44 -5.88 -13.16
N MET A 45 -5.33 -5.32 -12.34
CA MET A 45 -6.68 -5.86 -12.10
C MET A 45 -7.53 -5.94 -13.37
N THR A 46 -7.23 -5.11 -14.38
CA THR A 46 -7.93 -5.13 -15.68
C THR A 46 -7.37 -6.18 -16.65
N GLY A 47 -6.27 -6.84 -16.29
CA GLY A 47 -5.52 -7.78 -17.13
C GLY A 47 -4.50 -7.13 -18.08
N GLU A 48 -4.28 -5.82 -17.94
CA GLU A 48 -3.38 -5.01 -18.76
C GLU A 48 -2.06 -4.75 -18.02
N ASP A 49 -1.06 -4.20 -18.72
CA ASP A 49 0.26 -3.86 -18.13
C ASP A 49 0.80 -2.54 -18.73
N LEU A 50 1.96 -2.07 -18.27
CA LEU A 50 2.58 -0.82 -18.72
C LEU A 50 2.80 -0.76 -20.24
N ALA A 51 3.00 -1.91 -20.88
CA ALA A 51 3.14 -2.01 -22.34
C ALA A 51 1.82 -1.79 -23.09
N THR A 52 0.67 -1.94 -22.43
CA THR A 52 -0.67 -1.78 -22.98
C THR A 52 -1.47 -0.68 -22.25
N LEU A 53 -0.77 0.33 -21.73
CA LEU A 53 -1.33 1.39 -20.91
C LEU A 53 -2.50 2.16 -21.56
N ASP A 54 -2.53 2.26 -22.89
CA ASP A 54 -3.53 2.99 -23.66
C ASP A 54 -4.76 2.15 -24.08
N SER A 55 -4.80 0.89 -23.66
CA SER A 55 -5.92 -0.04 -23.86
C SER A 55 -7.18 0.37 -23.10
N ASP A 56 -8.29 -0.33 -23.36
CA ASP A 56 -9.54 -0.09 -22.64
C ASP A 56 -9.39 -0.36 -21.13
N GLY A 57 -8.60 -1.36 -20.73
CA GLY A 57 -8.32 -1.63 -19.32
C GLY A 57 -7.45 -0.55 -18.67
N GLY A 58 -6.41 -0.07 -19.36
CA GLY A 58 -5.60 1.05 -18.88
C GLY A 58 -6.41 2.33 -18.70
N ARG A 59 -7.31 2.64 -19.65
CA ARG A 59 -8.27 3.75 -19.53
C ARG A 59 -9.24 3.54 -18.38
N ALA A 60 -9.79 2.35 -18.21
CA ALA A 60 -10.73 2.03 -17.13
C ALA A 60 -10.08 2.20 -15.74
N ALA A 61 -8.84 1.74 -15.57
CA ALA A 61 -8.09 1.88 -14.32
C ALA A 61 -7.86 3.36 -13.95
N MET A 62 -7.53 4.21 -14.92
CA MET A 62 -7.42 5.66 -14.69
C MET A 62 -8.79 6.30 -14.46
N GLN A 63 -9.81 5.88 -15.21
CA GLN A 63 -11.16 6.42 -15.10
C GLN A 63 -11.77 6.17 -13.72
N LEU A 64 -11.47 5.05 -13.07
CA LEU A 64 -11.88 4.79 -11.69
C LEU A 64 -11.43 5.93 -10.73
N TRP A 65 -10.16 6.34 -10.80
CA TRP A 65 -9.65 7.42 -9.95
C TRP A 65 -10.25 8.77 -10.31
N VAL A 66 -10.39 9.05 -11.61
CA VAL A 66 -11.05 10.27 -12.11
C VAL A 66 -12.48 10.37 -11.61
N ASP A 67 -13.26 9.30 -11.72
CA ASP A 67 -14.66 9.26 -11.29
C ASP A 67 -14.78 9.44 -9.78
N LEU A 68 -13.92 8.81 -8.99
CA LEU A 68 -13.93 9.00 -7.53
C LEU A 68 -13.66 10.45 -7.13
N VAL A 69 -12.73 11.14 -7.82
CA VAL A 69 -12.50 12.58 -7.59
C VAL A 69 -13.66 13.43 -8.08
N GLN A 70 -14.14 13.22 -9.30
CA GLN A 70 -15.21 14.02 -9.90
C GLN A 70 -16.55 13.88 -9.16
N ASN A 71 -16.82 12.70 -8.60
CA ASN A 71 -18.01 12.45 -7.78
C ASN A 71 -17.86 12.96 -6.33
N GLY A 72 -16.71 13.55 -5.97
CA GLY A 72 -16.45 14.07 -4.63
C GLY A 72 -16.13 13.01 -3.58
N ASN A 73 -15.93 11.75 -3.99
CA ASN A 73 -15.66 10.63 -3.09
C ASN A 73 -14.18 10.49 -2.71
N MET A 74 -13.30 11.17 -3.44
CA MET A 74 -11.86 11.25 -3.20
C MET A 74 -11.38 12.68 -3.41
N SER A 75 -10.48 13.14 -2.56
CA SER A 75 -9.95 14.51 -2.63
C SER A 75 -9.08 14.71 -3.88
N PRO A 76 -9.15 15.86 -4.59
CA PRO A 76 -8.13 16.21 -5.58
C PRO A 76 -6.74 16.45 -4.95
N GLY A 77 -6.67 16.57 -3.62
CA GLY A 77 -5.42 16.68 -2.86
C GLY A 77 -4.48 15.47 -3.00
N ILE A 78 -4.99 14.32 -3.47
CA ILE A 78 -4.17 13.10 -3.71
C ILE A 78 -2.94 13.37 -4.57
N LEU A 79 -2.97 14.38 -5.44
CA LEU A 79 -1.86 14.77 -6.32
C LEU A 79 -0.65 15.34 -5.57
N ASN A 80 -0.83 15.67 -4.28
CA ASN A 80 0.21 16.21 -3.40
C ASN A 80 0.44 15.35 -2.14
N TRP A 81 -0.30 14.26 -1.97
CA TRP A 81 -0.20 13.41 -0.79
C TRP A 81 0.72 12.23 -1.03
N THR A 82 1.77 12.12 -0.22
CA THR A 82 2.54 10.88 -0.06
C THR A 82 1.67 9.81 0.60
N GLN A 83 2.15 8.56 0.63
CA GLN A 83 1.47 7.49 1.35
C GLN A 83 1.39 7.77 2.86
N GLY A 84 2.34 8.54 3.40
CA GLY A 84 2.27 9.06 4.77
C GLY A 84 1.10 10.04 4.95
N ASP A 85 0.97 11.02 4.06
CA ASP A 85 -0.11 12.01 4.12
C ASP A 85 -1.50 11.38 4.00
N VAL A 86 -1.63 10.31 3.20
CA VAL A 86 -2.87 9.52 3.08
C VAL A 86 -3.22 8.86 4.42
N LYS A 87 -2.23 8.29 5.12
CA LYS A 87 -2.44 7.77 6.49
C LYS A 87 -2.88 8.89 7.42
N ASP A 88 -2.32 10.09 7.28
CA ASP A 88 -2.77 11.25 8.06
C ASP A 88 -4.23 11.64 7.77
N GLN A 89 -4.70 11.53 6.52
CA GLN A 89 -6.12 11.76 6.22
C GLN A 89 -7.00 10.72 6.91
N PHE A 90 -6.59 9.46 6.91
CA PHE A 90 -7.33 8.36 7.50
C PHE A 90 -7.44 8.48 9.03
N VAL A 91 -6.30 8.67 9.73
CA VAL A 91 -6.30 8.74 11.21
C VAL A 91 -7.03 9.97 11.76
N ASN A 92 -7.09 11.05 10.99
CA ASN A 92 -7.83 12.26 11.35
C ASN A 92 -9.32 12.20 10.95
N GLY A 93 -9.80 11.06 10.43
CA GLY A 93 -11.20 10.88 10.02
C GLY A 93 -11.60 11.64 8.75
N LEU A 94 -10.64 12.17 8.00
CA LEU A 94 -10.84 12.88 6.73
C LEU A 94 -10.93 11.93 5.53
N ALA A 95 -10.55 10.65 5.71
CA ALA A 95 -10.79 9.58 4.76
C ALA A 95 -11.36 8.35 5.46
N ALA A 96 -12.41 7.75 4.90
CA ALA A 96 -13.04 6.56 5.47
C ALA A 96 -12.38 5.24 5.03
N LEU A 97 -11.86 5.21 3.80
CA LEU A 97 -11.05 4.12 3.24
C LEU A 97 -9.67 4.65 2.88
N MET A 98 -8.65 3.82 3.02
CA MET A 98 -7.28 4.15 2.66
C MET A 98 -6.65 3.01 1.86
N VAL A 99 -6.01 3.33 0.74
CA VAL A 99 -5.07 2.43 0.06
C VAL A 99 -3.66 2.71 0.58
N ASN A 100 -3.04 1.71 1.23
CA ASN A 100 -1.68 1.81 1.76
C ASN A 100 -1.07 0.43 2.00
N GLY A 101 0.20 0.39 2.42
CA GLY A 101 0.90 -0.84 2.75
C GLY A 101 1.10 -1.09 4.25
N PRO A 102 1.72 -2.23 4.59
CA PRO A 102 1.86 -2.67 5.98
C PRO A 102 2.82 -1.79 6.80
N TRP A 103 3.66 -0.98 6.16
CA TRP A 103 4.56 -0.04 6.83
C TRP A 103 3.84 1.04 7.65
N GLN A 104 2.53 1.27 7.42
CA GLN A 104 1.73 2.16 8.26
C GLN A 104 1.22 1.50 9.55
N ILE A 105 1.19 0.16 9.63
CA ILE A 105 0.62 -0.56 10.77
C ILE A 105 1.29 -0.21 12.10
N PRO A 106 2.64 -0.13 12.21
CA PRO A 106 3.27 0.26 13.47
C PRO A 106 2.77 1.60 13.97
N VAL A 107 2.69 2.61 13.09
CA VAL A 107 2.23 3.96 13.40
C VAL A 107 0.73 3.96 13.76
N LEU A 108 -0.11 3.24 13.02
CA LEU A 108 -1.54 3.12 13.33
C LEU A 108 -1.77 2.53 14.73
N LYS A 109 -1.01 1.50 15.10
CA LYS A 109 -1.11 0.85 16.40
C LYS A 109 -0.56 1.72 17.54
N SER A 110 0.52 2.47 17.31
CA SER A 110 1.15 3.28 18.35
C SER A 110 0.48 4.63 18.56
N ASP A 111 0.16 5.34 17.47
CA ASP A 111 -0.21 6.75 17.49
C ASP A 111 -1.73 6.95 17.40
N SER A 112 -2.48 5.90 17.01
CA SER A 112 -3.94 5.91 16.92
C SER A 112 -4.57 4.65 17.51
N PRO A 113 -4.25 4.28 18.76
CA PRO A 113 -4.66 3.01 19.36
C PRO A 113 -6.19 2.87 19.54
N ASP A 114 -6.90 4.00 19.62
CA ASP A 114 -8.35 4.05 19.77
C ASP A 114 -9.09 4.07 18.42
N LEU A 115 -8.37 4.18 17.30
CA LEU A 115 -8.96 4.15 15.97
C LEU A 115 -9.43 2.71 15.68
N ASN A 116 -10.71 2.55 15.35
CA ASN A 116 -11.22 1.26 14.90
C ASN A 116 -11.00 1.11 13.40
N TRP A 117 -10.10 0.21 13.01
CA TRP A 117 -9.74 -0.05 11.63
C TRP A 117 -9.54 -1.54 11.37
N GLU A 118 -9.75 -1.93 10.12
CA GLU A 118 -9.51 -3.28 9.61
C GLU A 118 -8.75 -3.18 8.28
N VAL A 119 -8.18 -4.29 7.82
CA VAL A 119 -7.51 -4.40 6.52
C VAL A 119 -8.22 -5.45 5.69
N ALA A 120 -8.36 -5.16 4.41
CA ALA A 120 -8.86 -6.06 3.39
C ALA A 120 -7.93 -6.00 2.17
N VAL A 121 -7.97 -7.05 1.35
CA VAL A 121 -7.27 -7.06 0.06
C VAL A 121 -7.84 -5.99 -0.87
N LEU A 122 -7.05 -5.54 -1.85
CA LEU A 122 -7.56 -4.57 -2.82
C LEU A 122 -8.76 -5.14 -3.61
N PRO A 123 -9.81 -4.33 -3.86
CA PRO A 123 -10.98 -4.79 -4.62
C PRO A 123 -10.59 -5.15 -6.06
N ALA A 124 -11.00 -6.33 -6.50
CA ALA A 124 -10.68 -6.85 -7.82
C ALA A 124 -11.50 -6.20 -8.95
N GLU A 125 -11.02 -6.34 -10.18
CA GLU A 125 -11.84 -6.12 -11.37
C GLU A 125 -12.02 -7.44 -12.12
N LYS A 126 -11.25 -7.69 -13.19
CA LYS A 126 -11.23 -9.01 -13.85
C LYS A 126 -10.44 -10.03 -13.05
N GLN A 127 -9.43 -9.54 -12.32
CA GLN A 127 -8.59 -10.32 -11.42
C GLN A 127 -8.19 -9.48 -10.21
N GLY A 128 -7.77 -10.14 -9.13
CA GLY A 128 -7.05 -9.47 -8.05
C GLY A 128 -5.63 -9.14 -8.49
N ALA A 129 -5.09 -8.05 -7.96
CA ALA A 129 -3.68 -7.72 -8.14
C ALA A 129 -3.12 -7.05 -6.89
N SER A 130 -1.81 -7.15 -6.75
CA SER A 130 -1.01 -6.50 -5.72
C SER A 130 0.25 -5.96 -6.36
N ILE A 131 0.97 -5.11 -5.64
CA ILE A 131 2.29 -4.65 -6.03
C ILE A 131 3.31 -5.00 -4.94
N LEU A 132 4.38 -5.68 -5.36
CA LEU A 132 5.51 -5.96 -4.50
C LEU A 132 6.55 -4.85 -4.70
N GLY A 133 6.72 -4.03 -3.66
CA GLY A 133 7.74 -2.99 -3.60
C GLY A 133 8.87 -3.32 -2.63
N GLY A 134 9.41 -2.25 -2.04
CA GLY A 134 10.51 -2.32 -1.08
C GLY A 134 11.83 -1.86 -1.67
N GLU A 135 12.89 -2.04 -0.89
CA GLU A 135 14.22 -1.53 -1.21
C GLU A 135 15.25 -2.63 -1.09
N ASN A 136 16.12 -2.72 -2.10
CA ASN A 136 17.34 -3.49 -2.03
C ASN A 136 18.49 -2.57 -1.63
N MET A 137 19.45 -3.11 -0.89
CA MET A 137 20.69 -2.39 -0.57
C MET A 137 21.78 -2.78 -1.57
N ALA A 138 22.57 -1.80 -1.98
CA ALA A 138 23.73 -2.00 -2.84
C ALA A 138 24.90 -1.16 -2.35
N ILE A 139 26.12 -1.65 -2.60
CA ILE A 139 27.35 -0.93 -2.27
C ILE A 139 27.73 -0.03 -3.43
N VAL A 140 27.91 1.25 -3.17
CA VAL A 140 28.29 2.23 -4.19
C VAL A 140 29.73 1.96 -4.65
N LYS A 141 29.93 1.83 -5.97
CA LYS A 141 31.23 1.48 -6.58
C LYS A 141 32.40 2.37 -6.14
N SER A 142 32.14 3.64 -5.83
CA SER A 142 33.17 4.61 -5.45
C SER A 142 33.59 4.54 -3.98
N THR A 143 33.02 3.64 -3.18
CA THR A 143 33.41 3.51 -1.77
C THR A 143 34.88 3.10 -1.63
N SER A 144 35.59 3.71 -0.68
CA SER A 144 36.92 3.25 -0.26
C SER A 144 36.85 2.17 0.82
N SER A 145 35.66 1.92 1.38
CA SER A 145 35.41 0.99 2.49
C SER A 145 34.48 -0.13 2.02
N PHE A 146 34.91 -0.87 0.99
CA PHE A 146 34.09 -1.94 0.41
C PHE A 146 33.88 -3.09 1.40
N ASP A 147 34.95 -3.56 2.04
CA ASP A 147 34.89 -4.70 2.95
C ASP A 147 33.98 -4.40 4.16
N ASP A 148 34.12 -3.23 4.79
CA ASP A 148 33.24 -2.81 5.90
C ASP A 148 31.76 -2.70 5.46
N ALA A 149 31.51 -2.14 4.28
CA ALA A 149 30.15 -2.02 3.74
C ALA A 149 29.55 -3.39 3.39
N TRP A 150 30.39 -4.33 2.95
CA TRP A 150 30.01 -5.71 2.66
C TRP A 150 29.67 -6.46 3.95
N ASP A 151 30.51 -6.36 4.98
CA ASP A 151 30.26 -6.98 6.28
C ASP A 151 28.96 -6.46 6.90
N LEU A 152 28.71 -5.14 6.83
CA LEU A 152 27.44 -4.55 7.29
C LEU A 152 26.25 -5.08 6.49
N LEU A 153 26.37 -5.17 5.17
CA LEU A 153 25.29 -5.65 4.31
C LEU A 153 24.97 -7.11 4.63
N ILE A 154 25.97 -7.97 4.79
CA ILE A 154 25.78 -9.38 5.16
C ILE A 154 25.16 -9.50 6.55
N TRP A 155 25.71 -8.81 7.54
CA TRP A 155 25.18 -8.80 8.92
C TRP A 155 23.71 -8.39 8.95
N ARG A 156 23.32 -7.32 8.24
CA ARG A 156 21.93 -6.86 8.20
C ARG A 156 20.98 -7.88 7.56
N GLN A 157 21.48 -8.74 6.68
CA GLN A 157 20.68 -9.77 6.00
C GLN A 157 20.62 -11.09 6.78
N GLU A 158 21.35 -11.23 7.89
CA GLU A 158 21.18 -12.37 8.80
C GLU A 158 19.73 -12.40 9.32
N PRO A 159 19.08 -13.59 9.39
CA PRO A 159 17.65 -13.69 9.68
C PRO A 159 17.19 -12.95 10.93
N GLU A 160 17.97 -13.00 12.01
CA GLU A 160 17.65 -12.35 13.28
C GLU A 160 17.64 -10.82 13.14
N ASN A 161 18.68 -10.24 12.52
CA ASN A 161 18.83 -8.80 12.34
C ASN A 161 17.81 -8.26 11.34
N LEU A 162 17.57 -9.00 10.25
CA LEU A 162 16.57 -8.64 9.26
C LEU A 162 15.16 -8.70 9.86
N LYS A 163 14.84 -9.75 10.62
CA LYS A 163 13.53 -9.89 11.27
C LYS A 163 13.23 -8.70 12.18
N GLU A 164 14.17 -8.32 13.04
CA GLU A 164 13.99 -7.19 13.95
C GLU A 164 13.65 -5.90 13.18
N TYR A 165 14.43 -5.57 12.16
CA TYR A 165 14.17 -4.41 11.31
C TYR A 165 12.80 -4.46 10.63
N LEU A 166 12.46 -5.60 10.02
CA LEU A 166 11.22 -5.75 9.27
C LEU A 166 9.98 -5.60 10.18
N VAL A 167 10.01 -6.21 11.37
CA VAL A 167 8.92 -6.10 12.34
C VAL A 167 8.73 -4.66 12.80
N GLN A 168 9.82 -3.97 13.16
CA GLN A 168 9.76 -2.57 13.58
C GLN A 168 9.27 -1.64 12.46
N ALA A 169 9.69 -1.91 11.22
CA ALA A 169 9.31 -1.12 10.05
C ALA A 169 7.95 -1.49 9.45
N GLY A 170 7.25 -2.50 9.98
CA GLY A 170 6.00 -3.01 9.39
C GLY A 170 6.18 -3.58 7.98
N LYS A 171 7.36 -4.12 7.67
CA LYS A 171 7.68 -4.67 6.35
C LYS A 171 7.46 -6.18 6.33
N LEU A 172 7.10 -6.68 5.15
CA LEU A 172 6.99 -8.12 4.90
C LEU A 172 8.37 -8.71 4.60
N PRO A 173 8.59 -10.00 4.94
CA PRO A 173 9.90 -10.61 4.77
C PRO A 173 10.21 -10.91 3.31
N SER A 174 11.39 -10.49 2.86
CA SER A 174 11.94 -10.88 1.55
C SER A 174 12.67 -12.23 1.58
N LEU A 175 13.01 -12.73 2.78
CA LEU A 175 13.58 -14.07 2.96
C LEU A 175 12.47 -15.09 3.19
N ALA A 176 12.42 -16.12 2.34
CA ALA A 176 11.44 -17.21 2.45
C ALA A 176 11.48 -17.93 3.81
N THR A 177 12.65 -17.99 4.45
CA THR A 177 12.82 -18.58 5.79
C THR A 177 12.08 -17.80 6.88
N LEU A 178 11.83 -16.50 6.68
CA LEU A 178 11.10 -15.65 7.61
C LEU A 178 9.59 -15.60 7.30
N ALA A 179 9.17 -15.96 6.09
CA ALA A 179 7.76 -15.89 5.68
C ALA A 179 6.81 -16.76 6.52
N THR A 180 7.32 -17.82 7.15
CA THR A 180 6.55 -18.71 8.04
C THR A 180 6.67 -18.35 9.52
N ASP A 181 7.38 -17.28 9.87
CA ASP A 181 7.57 -16.86 11.25
C ASP A 181 6.26 -16.30 11.84
N GLU A 182 6.08 -16.46 13.16
CA GLU A 182 4.88 -16.02 13.87
C GLU A 182 4.62 -14.51 13.74
N ALA A 183 5.68 -13.71 13.56
CA ALA A 183 5.58 -12.27 13.38
C ALA A 183 4.72 -11.85 12.18
N TRP A 184 4.60 -12.71 11.15
CA TRP A 184 3.78 -12.44 9.96
C TRP A 184 2.60 -13.40 9.77
N THR A 185 2.50 -14.46 10.57
CA THR A 185 1.46 -15.49 10.41
C THR A 185 0.39 -15.49 11.50
N THR A 186 0.62 -14.81 12.63
CA THR A 186 -0.31 -14.79 13.76
C THR A 186 -1.18 -13.54 13.83
N ASP A 187 -0.65 -12.39 13.43
CA ASP A 187 -1.40 -11.13 13.43
C ASP A 187 -2.42 -11.14 12.27
N PRO A 188 -3.74 -11.04 12.57
CA PRO A 188 -4.78 -11.11 11.55
C PRO A 188 -4.69 -9.97 10.52
N VAL A 189 -4.17 -8.80 10.90
CA VAL A 189 -3.96 -7.67 9.98
C VAL A 189 -2.81 -7.99 9.02
N ILE A 190 -1.67 -8.42 9.54
CA ILE A 190 -0.48 -8.72 8.72
C ILE A 190 -0.78 -9.87 7.77
N LYS A 191 -1.55 -10.85 8.21
CA LYS A 191 -1.96 -11.99 7.39
C LYS A 191 -2.69 -11.57 6.11
N VAL A 192 -3.53 -10.53 6.15
CA VAL A 192 -4.21 -10.05 4.93
C VAL A 192 -3.21 -9.55 3.89
N PHE A 193 -2.14 -8.88 4.32
CA PHE A 193 -1.08 -8.46 3.40
C PHE A 193 -0.28 -9.65 2.84
N MET A 194 -0.04 -10.67 3.66
CA MET A 194 0.62 -11.91 3.21
C MET A 194 -0.27 -12.69 2.23
N ASP A 195 -1.58 -12.74 2.44
CA ASP A 195 -2.54 -13.43 1.58
C ASP A 195 -2.73 -12.72 0.21
N GLN A 196 -2.41 -11.43 0.12
CA GLN A 196 -2.50 -10.65 -1.11
C GLN A 196 -1.26 -10.78 -2.03
N LEU A 197 -0.13 -11.28 -1.52
CA LEU A 197 1.09 -11.55 -2.29
C LEU A 197 1.00 -12.89 -3.05
#